data_AF-A7HMV8-F1
#
_entry.id   AF-A7HMV8-F1
#
_cell.length_a   1.000
_cell.length_b   1.000
_cell.length_c   1.000
_cell.angle_alpha   90.00
_cell.angle_beta   90.00
_cell.angle_gamma   90.00
#
_symmetry.space_group_name_H-M   'P 1'
#
loop_
_entity.id
_entity.type
_entity.pdbx_description
1 polymer ?
#
loop_
_entity_poly.entity_id
_entity_poly.type
_entity_poly.pdbx_seq_one_letter_code
_entity_poly.pdbx_strand_id
1 'polypeptide(L)'
;MAIMRFNDLIIEIDSKVANVFLSDDLVTMPGAIIFNGKLLYKGRLPFSFSIKLGCDMDPKTFYALLHVKTVALSDLIPKYKLREAAEESGIIRNSRYLIY
;
A
#
# COMPACT_ATOMS: atom_id res chain seq x y z
N MET A 1 0.18 -24.15 -10.16
CA MET A 1 1.01 -23.33 -9.24
C MET A 1 2.33 -22.90 -9.88
N ALA A 2 2.58 -21.59 -9.91
CA ALA A 2 3.85 -20.96 -10.31
C ALA A 2 4.31 -20.01 -9.19
N ILE A 3 5.57 -20.10 -8.78
CA ILE A 3 6.13 -19.31 -7.68
C ILE A 3 7.32 -18.51 -8.20
N MET A 4 7.40 -17.23 -7.83
CA MET A 4 8.52 -16.36 -8.17
C MET A 4 8.88 -15.46 -7.00
N ARG A 5 10.19 -15.32 -6.75
CA ARG A 5 10.74 -14.45 -5.71
C ARG A 5 11.36 -13.21 -6.34
N PHE A 6 11.01 -12.06 -5.78
CA PHE A 6 11.62 -10.76 -6.03
C PHE A 6 12.33 -10.31 -4.75
N ASN A 7 13.11 -9.23 -4.82
CA ASN A 7 13.92 -8.77 -3.69
C ASN A 7 13.09 -8.57 -2.42
N ASP A 8 11.92 -7.92 -2.56
CA ASP A 8 11.12 -7.49 -1.40
C ASP A 8 9.78 -8.24 -1.25
N LEU A 9 9.48 -9.19 -2.16
CA LEU A 9 8.22 -9.93 -2.16
C LEU A 9 8.32 -11.28 -2.87
N ILE A 10 7.42 -12.20 -2.50
CA ILE A 10 7.21 -13.50 -3.15
C ILE A 10 5.80 -13.50 -3.74
N ILE A 11 5.67 -13.96 -4.98
CA ILE A 11 4.39 -14.13 -5.67
C ILE A 11 4.19 -15.61 -5.94
N GLU A 12 3.05 -16.13 -5.49
CA GLU A 12 2.57 -17.47 -5.81
C GLU A 12 1.26 -17.33 -6.57
N ILE A 13 1.20 -17.86 -7.79
CA ILE A 13 -0.02 -17.91 -8.57
C ILE A 13 -0.48 -19.35 -8.66
N ASP A 14 -1.68 -19.61 -8.17
CA ASP A 14 -2.35 -20.87 -8.37
C ASP A 14 -3.72 -20.65 -9.04
N SER A 15 -3.84 -21.18 -10.26
CA SER A 15 -4.95 -20.90 -11.16
C SER A 15 -5.19 -19.38 -11.28
N LYS A 16 -6.39 -18.91 -10.93
CA LYS A 16 -6.81 -17.50 -10.99
C LYS A 16 -6.67 -16.77 -9.66
N VAL A 17 -5.75 -17.20 -8.81
CA VAL A 17 -5.48 -16.56 -7.51
C VAL A 17 -3.99 -16.28 -7.42
N ALA A 18 -3.63 -15.02 -7.16
CA ALA A 18 -2.28 -14.61 -6.85
C ALA A 18 -2.16 -14.30 -5.37
N ASN A 19 -1.31 -15.04 -4.67
CA ASN A 19 -0.90 -14.78 -3.31
C ASN A 19 0.42 -14.02 -3.34
N VAL A 20 0.50 -12.94 -2.57
CA VAL A 20 1.69 -12.10 -2.45
C VAL A 20 2.11 -12.08 -1.00
N PHE A 21 3.40 -12.31 -0.76
CA PHE A 21 4.02 -12.24 0.55
C PHE A 21 5.06 -11.12 0.51
N LEU A 22 4.96 -10.17 1.44
CA LEU A 22 5.86 -9.02 1.52
C LEU A 22 6.96 -9.30 2.55
N SER A 23 8.14 -8.72 2.33
CA SER A 23 9.21 -8.71 3.31
C SER A 23 8.82 -7.91 4.56
N ASP A 24 9.41 -8.28 5.71
CA ASP A 24 9.19 -7.59 6.98
C ASP A 24 9.49 -6.08 6.89
N ASP A 25 10.51 -5.72 6.11
CA ASP A 25 10.92 -4.33 5.90
C ASP A 25 9.77 -3.49 5.32
N LEU A 26 8.99 -4.02 4.37
CA LEU A 26 7.84 -3.33 3.78
C LEU A 26 6.64 -3.29 4.72
N VAL A 27 6.40 -4.34 5.50
CA VAL A 27 5.23 -4.50 6.39
C VAL A 27 5.26 -3.53 7.57
N THR A 28 6.46 -3.06 7.95
CA THR A 28 6.62 -2.04 8.99
C THR A 28 6.26 -0.64 8.52
N MET A 29 6.21 -0.41 7.20
CA MET A 29 5.98 0.91 6.64
C MET A 29 4.53 1.12 6.21
N PRO A 30 4.02 2.35 6.33
CA PRO A 30 2.80 2.75 5.65
C PRO A 30 2.99 2.65 4.13
N GLY A 31 2.03 2.02 3.44
CA GLY A 31 2.09 1.82 2.01
C GLY A 31 0.73 1.72 1.33
N ALA A 32 0.79 1.53 0.03
CA ALA A 32 -0.33 1.30 -0.84
C ALA A 32 -0.04 0.12 -1.77
N ILE A 33 -1.04 -0.72 -1.97
CA ILE A 33 -1.04 -1.80 -2.95
C ILE A 33 -1.92 -1.36 -4.11
N ILE A 34 -1.33 -1.27 -5.28
CA ILE A 34 -1.99 -0.90 -6.53
C ILE A 34 -1.82 -2.08 -7.48
N PHE A 35 -2.91 -2.51 -8.11
CA PHE A 35 -2.87 -3.57 -9.12
C PHE A 35 -3.57 -3.08 -10.38
N ASN A 36 -2.89 -3.17 -11.52
CA ASN A 36 -3.40 -2.71 -12.81
C ASN A 36 -3.93 -1.27 -12.75
N GLY A 37 -3.16 -0.36 -12.13
CA GLY A 37 -3.54 1.04 -11.95
C GLY A 37 -4.64 1.32 -10.92
N LYS A 38 -5.25 0.28 -10.31
CA LYS A 38 -6.31 0.43 -9.30
C LYS A 38 -5.74 0.30 -7.89
N LEU A 39 -6.02 1.26 -7.02
CA LEU A 39 -5.71 1.18 -5.60
C LEU A 39 -6.55 0.07 -4.96
N LEU A 40 -5.88 -0.96 -4.44
CA LEU A 40 -6.52 -2.08 -3.75
C LEU A 40 -6.48 -1.90 -2.23
N TYR A 41 -5.39 -1.36 -1.71
CA TYR A 41 -5.18 -1.18 -0.28
C TYR A 41 -4.32 0.05 -0.01
N LYS A 42 -4.58 0.74 1.10
CA LYS A 42 -3.78 1.86 1.61
C LYS A 42 -3.78 1.80 3.15
N GLY A 43 -2.61 1.78 3.77
CA GLY A 43 -2.48 1.59 5.21
C GLY A 43 -1.15 0.97 5.60
N ARG A 44 -1.10 0.24 6.72
CA ARG A 44 0.04 -0.59 7.06
C ARG A 44 0.03 -1.85 6.17
N LEU A 45 1.08 -2.06 5.39
CA LEU A 45 1.10 -3.17 4.42
C LEU A 45 0.92 -4.52 5.15
N PRO A 46 0.05 -5.41 4.66
CA PRO A 46 -0.12 -6.74 5.25
C PRO A 46 1.07 -7.64 4.90
N PHE A 47 1.41 -8.59 5.78
CA PHE A 47 2.45 -9.58 5.51
C PHE A 47 2.15 -10.42 4.27
N SER A 48 0.88 -10.74 4.04
CA SER A 48 0.42 -11.43 2.85
C SER A 48 -0.96 -10.97 2.43
N PHE A 49 -1.24 -11.03 1.13
CA PHE A 49 -2.57 -10.79 0.58
C PHE A 49 -2.83 -11.62 -0.68
N SER A 50 -4.10 -11.83 -0.99
CA SER A 50 -4.53 -12.59 -2.16
C SER A 50 -5.36 -11.73 -3.10
N ILE A 51 -5.10 -11.84 -4.41
CA ILE A 51 -5.85 -11.16 -5.47
C ILE A 51 -6.46 -12.23 -6.38
N LYS A 52 -7.78 -12.16 -6.59
CA LYS A 52 -8.45 -12.95 -7.63
C LYS A 52 -8.17 -12.33 -9.00
N LEU A 53 -7.66 -13.15 -9.91
CA LEU A 53 -7.35 -12.79 -11.29
C LEU A 53 -8.55 -13.09 -12.20
N GLY A 54 -8.78 -12.25 -13.21
CA GLY A 54 -9.84 -12.48 -14.19
C GLY A 54 -9.48 -13.55 -15.23
N CYS A 55 -8.18 -13.75 -15.46
CA CYS A 55 -7.62 -14.68 -16.43
C CYS A 55 -6.36 -15.34 -15.85
N ASP A 56 -5.91 -16.41 -16.50
CA ASP A 56 -4.64 -17.03 -16.17
C ASP A 56 -3.51 -16.04 -16.52
N MET A 57 -2.61 -15.84 -15.56
CA MET A 57 -1.52 -14.86 -15.66
C MET A 57 -0.26 -15.46 -15.06
N ASP A 58 0.89 -15.24 -15.70
CA ASP A 58 2.16 -15.68 -15.15
C ASP A 58 2.68 -14.69 -14.07
N PRO A 59 3.55 -15.15 -13.14
CA PRO A 59 4.06 -14.31 -12.07
C PRO A 59 4.80 -13.04 -12.54
N LYS A 60 5.46 -13.04 -13.70
CA LYS A 60 6.16 -11.85 -14.21
C LYS A 60 5.18 -10.79 -14.68
N THR A 61 4.16 -11.19 -15.44
CA THR A 61 3.09 -10.28 -15.87
C THR A 61 2.33 -9.73 -14.67
N PHE A 62 2.02 -10.57 -13.68
CA PHE A 62 1.38 -10.12 -12.45
C PHE A 62 2.26 -9.12 -11.69
N TYR A 63 3.55 -9.39 -11.55
CA TYR A 63 4.51 -8.48 -10.92
C TYR A 63 4.58 -7.13 -11.64
N ALA A 64 4.60 -7.11 -12.98
CA ALA A 64 4.62 -5.88 -13.76
C ALA A 64 3.38 -4.99 -13.54
N LEU A 65 2.23 -5.61 -13.21
CA LEU A 65 0.98 -4.92 -12.92
C LEU A 65 0.80 -4.56 -11.45
N LEU A 66 1.59 -5.17 -10.57
CA LEU A 66 1.55 -4.95 -9.13
C LEU A 66 2.54 -3.85 -8.74
N HIS A 67 2.02 -2.79 -8.10
CA HIS A 67 2.85 -1.78 -7.47
C HIS A 67 2.58 -1.76 -5.97
N VAL A 68 3.61 -2.08 -5.21
CA VAL A 68 3.68 -1.84 -3.77
C VAL A 68 4.52 -0.60 -3.57
N LYS A 69 3.92 0.46 -3.03
CA LYS A 69 4.61 1.74 -2.78
C LYS A 69 4.52 2.09 -1.31
N THR A 70 5.61 2.55 -0.72
CA THR A 70 5.55 3.23 0.57
C THR A 70 4.89 4.59 0.38
N VAL A 71 4.10 5.02 1.36
CA VAL A 71 3.44 6.33 1.36
C VAL A 71 3.86 7.10 2.60
N ALA A 72 3.89 8.43 2.53
CA ALA A 72 4.16 9.22 3.71
C ALA A 72 3.05 8.98 4.75
N LEU A 73 3.41 9.00 6.04
CA LEU A 73 2.43 8.82 7.12
C LEU A 73 1.35 9.90 7.09
N SER A 74 1.70 11.11 6.62
CA SER A 74 0.77 12.21 6.34
C SER A 74 -0.29 11.88 5.28
N ASP A 75 0.01 10.98 4.33
CA ASP A 75 -0.94 10.55 3.30
C ASP A 75 -1.93 9.51 3.82
N LEU A 76 -1.62 8.83 4.94
CA LEU A 76 -2.54 7.91 5.60
C LEU A 76 -3.57 8.62 6.47
N ILE A 77 -3.24 9.79 7.00
CA ILE A 77 -4.15 10.57 7.82
C ILE A 77 -5.19 11.21 6.88
N PRO A 78 -6.50 10.90 7.01
CA PRO A 78 -7.52 11.63 6.29
C PRO A 78 -7.32 13.12 6.58
N LYS A 79 -7.33 13.99 5.57
CA LYS A 79 -7.11 15.45 5.72
C LYS A 79 -7.90 16.09 6.89
N TYR A 80 -9.02 15.48 7.26
CA TYR A 80 -9.91 15.87 8.35
C TYR A 80 -9.37 15.61 9.77
N LYS A 81 -8.47 14.63 9.97
CA LYS A 81 -7.85 14.32 11.27
C LYS A 81 -6.53 15.05 11.54
N LEU A 82 -5.97 15.73 10.53
CA LEU A 82 -4.78 16.57 10.71
C LEU A 82 -5.06 17.80 11.57
N ARG A 83 -6.32 18.29 11.61
CA ARG A 83 -6.72 19.38 12.52
C ARG A 83 -6.73 18.94 13.99
N GLU A 84 -7.34 17.80 14.29
CA GLU A 84 -7.41 17.29 15.67
C GLU A 84 -6.01 16.93 16.21
N ALA A 85 -5.17 16.27 15.40
CA ALA A 85 -3.80 15.94 15.80
C ALA A 85 -2.89 17.18 15.96
N ALA A 86 -3.13 18.26 15.20
CA ALA A 86 -2.39 19.52 15.33
C ALA A 86 -2.86 20.37 16.53
N GLU A 87 -4.12 20.23 16.95
CA GLU A 87 -4.65 20.84 18.17
C GLU A 87 -4.18 20.09 19.43
N GLU A 88 -4.17 18.75 19.43
CA GLU A 88 -3.67 17.95 20.57
C GLU A 88 -2.16 18.07 20.79
N SER A 89 -1.38 18.30 19.72
CA SER A 89 0.09 18.49 19.81
C SER A 89 0.51 19.91 20.19
N GLY A 90 -0.43 20.84 20.38
CA GLY A 90 -0.15 22.21 20.81
C GLY A 90 0.63 23.05 19.80
N ILE A 91 0.74 22.62 18.54
CA ILE A 91 1.53 23.29 17.50
C ILE A 91 0.79 24.52 16.94
N ILE A 92 -0.53 24.62 17.12
CA ILE A 92 -1.29 25.82 16.73
C ILE A 92 -1.41 26.78 17.93
N ARG A 93 -0.28 27.40 18.30
CA ARG A 93 -0.31 28.73 18.90
C ARG A 93 0.15 29.74 17.86
N ASN A 94 -0.79 30.59 17.46
CA ASN A 94 -0.58 31.76 16.61
C ASN A 94 -0.02 31.47 15.22
N SER A 95 -0.90 31.48 14.22
CA SER A 95 -0.62 32.21 12.98
C SER A 95 -1.93 32.50 12.26
N ARG A 96 -2.33 33.77 12.34
CA ARG A 96 -3.21 34.42 11.38
C ARG A 96 -2.62 34.22 9.98
N TYR A 97 -3.10 33.26 9.20
CA TYR A 97 -3.00 33.38 7.74
C TYR A 97 -4.29 32.86 7.10
N LEU A 98 -5.07 33.84 6.64
CA LEU A 98 -6.07 33.70 5.59
C LEU A 98 -5.48 32.92 4.41
N ILE A 99 -6.28 32.02 3.83
CA ILE A 99 -6.20 31.75 2.39
C ILE A 99 -7.63 31.69 1.85
N TYR A 100 -7.86 32.53 0.84
CA TYR A 100 -9.05 32.64 0.00
C TYR A 100 -9.28 31.37 -0.82
#